data_AF-A0AAJ3HIU7-F1
#
_entry.id   AF-A0AAJ3HIU7-F1
#
_cell.length_a   1.000
_cell.length_b   1.000
_cell.length_c   1.000
_cell.angle_alpha   90.00
_cell.angle_beta   90.00
_cell.angle_gamma   90.00
#
_symmetry.space_group_name_H-M   'P 1'
#
loop_
_entity.id
_entity.type
_entity.pdbx_description
1 polymer ?
#
loop_
_entity_poly.entity_id
_entity_poly.type
_entity_poly.pdbx_seq_one_letter_code
_entity_poly.pdbx_strand_id
1 'polypeptide(L)'
;MMSEQPLVVDGDQILAVAAPLTPSGSGLPQNVPLDFSGSCSSTVTAAAESFAMYISVHVALAGGAMVEAGRAASDIVTAWEQTDAQLNPGGEG
;
A
#
# COMPACT_ATOMS: atom_id res chain seq x y z
N MET A 1 -24.87 -31.47 -2.48
CA MET A 1 -24.43 -30.53 -3.54
C MET A 1 -24.16 -29.21 -2.85
N MET A 2 -22.89 -28.87 -2.60
CA MET A 2 -22.54 -27.53 -2.13
C MET A 2 -22.78 -26.60 -3.32
N SER A 3 -23.75 -25.70 -3.20
CA SER A 3 -23.91 -24.60 -4.13
C SER A 3 -22.63 -23.76 -4.05
N GLU A 4 -21.79 -23.84 -5.08
CA GLU A 4 -20.72 -22.86 -5.26
C GLU A 4 -21.41 -21.51 -5.36
N GLN A 5 -21.35 -20.72 -4.29
CA GLN A 5 -21.81 -19.34 -4.33
C GLN A 5 -20.98 -18.65 -5.41
N PRO A 6 -21.61 -18.00 -6.41
CA PRO A 6 -20.86 -17.29 -7.42
C PRO A 6 -19.94 -16.30 -6.70
N LEU A 7 -18.65 -16.40 -6.96
CA LEU A 7 -17.67 -15.47 -6.43
C LEU A 7 -17.96 -14.10 -7.09
N VAL A 8 -18.68 -13.24 -6.37
CA VAL A 8 -18.96 -11.87 -6.81
C VAL A 8 -17.76 -11.01 -6.43
N VAL A 9 -17.01 -10.56 -7.43
CA VAL A 9 -15.89 -9.63 -7.26
C VAL A 9 -16.39 -8.22 -7.59
N ASP A 10 -16.49 -7.37 -6.56
CA ASP A 10 -16.84 -5.96 -6.70
C ASP A 10 -15.56 -5.14 -6.91
N GLY A 11 -15.27 -4.82 -8.18
CA GLY A 11 -14.08 -4.08 -8.57
C GLY A 11 -14.00 -2.68 -7.97
N ASP A 12 -15.14 -1.98 -7.85
CA ASP A 12 -15.21 -0.65 -7.28
C ASP A 12 -14.86 -0.65 -5.79
N GLN A 13 -15.32 -1.65 -5.04
CA GLN A 13 -14.93 -1.82 -3.63
C GLN A 13 -13.44 -2.13 -3.49
N ILE A 14 -12.88 -2.98 -4.35
CA ILE A 14 -11.44 -3.29 -4.34
C ILE A 14 -10.61 -2.02 -4.62
N LEU A 15 -11.00 -1.24 -5.64
CA LEU A 15 -10.33 0.01 -5.98
C LEU A 15 -10.51 1.07 -4.90
N ALA A 16 -11.67 1.16 -4.23
CA ALA A 16 -11.90 2.09 -3.13
C ALA A 16 -10.97 1.81 -1.93
N VAL A 17 -10.73 0.54 -1.62
CA VAL A 17 -9.77 0.13 -0.56
C VAL A 17 -8.32 0.34 -1.00
N ALA A 18 -8.02 0.18 -2.29
CA ALA A 18 -6.67 0.33 -2.85
C ALA A 18 -6.27 1.79 -3.13
N ALA A 19 -7.23 2.68 -3.40
CA ALA A 19 -7.02 4.09 -3.74
C ALA A 19 -6.13 4.87 -2.74
N PRO A 20 -6.19 4.67 -1.41
CA PRO A 20 -5.24 5.32 -0.51
C PRO A 20 -3.82 4.70 -0.57
N LEU A 21 -3.66 3.47 -1.07
CA LEU A 21 -2.38 2.75 -1.10
C LEU A 21 -1.53 3.12 -2.33
N THR A 22 -2.16 3.51 -3.43
CA THR A 22 -1.51 3.84 -4.72
C THR A 22 -0.74 5.16 -4.69
N PRO A 23 -1.21 6.24 -4.03
CA PRO A 23 -0.47 7.49 -3.87
C PRO A 23 0.35 7.55 -2.56
N SER A 24 0.06 6.70 -1.56
CA SER A 24 0.36 7.02 -0.14
C SER A 24 1.30 6.11 0.61
N GLY A 25 2.46 5.82 0.01
CA GLY A 25 3.69 5.84 0.83
C GLY A 25 3.92 7.22 1.52
N SER A 26 3.15 8.25 1.12
CA SER A 26 3.17 9.64 1.58
C SER A 26 2.60 9.92 2.97
N GLY A 27 1.81 9.01 3.55
CA GLY A 27 1.26 9.18 4.91
C GLY A 27 2.25 8.84 6.03
N LEU A 28 3.31 8.12 5.69
CA LEU A 28 4.36 7.79 6.63
C LEU A 28 5.31 8.98 6.78
N PRO A 29 5.71 9.34 8.02
CA PRO A 29 6.60 10.45 8.26
C PRO A 29 7.93 10.23 7.51
N GLN A 30 8.19 11.06 6.50
CA GLN A 30 9.40 11.04 5.68
C GLN A 30 10.61 11.63 6.42
N ASN A 31 10.35 12.42 7.47
CA ASN A 31 11.36 13.04 8.31
C ASN A 31 10.98 12.83 9.78
N VAL A 32 11.88 12.21 10.54
CA VAL A 32 11.78 12.13 12.01
C VAL A 32 12.64 13.25 12.58
N PRO A 33 12.07 14.39 13.02
CA PRO A 33 12.85 15.44 13.65
C PRO A 33 13.43 14.90 14.96
N LEU A 34 14.75 14.93 15.07
CA LEU A 34 15.46 14.61 16.30
C LEU A 34 15.83 15.92 17.00
N ASP A 35 15.30 16.13 18.20
CA ASP A 35 15.69 17.27 19.04
C ASP A 35 16.89 16.89 19.92
N PHE A 36 18.00 17.60 19.70
CA PHE A 36 19.28 17.41 20.39
C PHE A 36 19.60 18.51 21.39
N SER A 37 18.65 19.43 21.67
CA SER A 37 18.88 20.67 22.42
C SER A 37 19.43 20.51 23.85
N GLY A 38 19.48 19.28 24.38
CA GLY A 38 20.00 18.97 25.72
C GLY A 38 21.24 18.07 25.80
N SER A 39 21.82 17.58 24.69
CA SER A 39 22.94 16.62 24.74
C SER A 39 24.13 17.03 23.86
N CYS A 40 25.28 17.26 24.48
CA CYS A 40 26.57 17.46 23.79
C CYS A 40 27.35 16.14 23.58
N SER A 41 26.77 14.99 23.92
CA SER A 41 27.44 13.69 23.80
C SER A 41 27.35 13.15 22.37
N SER A 42 28.51 12.94 21.74
CA SER A 42 28.60 12.36 20.39
C SER A 42 27.99 10.96 20.29
N THR A 43 27.99 10.19 21.38
CA THR A 43 27.33 8.88 21.45
C THR A 43 25.82 8.99 21.35
N VAL A 44 25.23 10.01 21.97
CA VAL A 44 23.77 10.24 21.93
C VAL A 44 23.36 10.69 20.53
N THR A 45 24.14 11.56 19.89
CA THR A 45 23.92 11.97 18.50
C THR A 45 23.99 10.78 17.55
N ALA A 46 25.04 9.95 17.64
CA ALA A 46 25.19 8.78 16.77
C ALA A 46 24.08 7.73 16.96
N ALA A 47 23.62 7.51 18.19
CA ALA A 47 22.50 6.60 18.48
C ALA A 47 21.18 7.12 17.89
N ALA A 48 20.93 8.42 17.98
CA ALA A 48 19.72 9.02 17.43
C ALA A 48 19.73 9.03 15.89
N GLU A 49 20.86 9.35 15.26
CA GLU A 49 21.03 9.25 13.81
C GLU A 49 20.79 7.81 13.31
N SER A 50 21.32 6.82 14.03
CA SER A 50 21.08 5.40 13.74
C SER A 50 19.60 5.03 13.84
N PHE A 51 18.89 5.56 14.84
CA PHE A 51 17.45 5.37 14.99
C PHE A 51 16.65 6.05 13.88
N ALA A 52 16.96 7.29 13.52
CA ALA A 52 16.30 7.97 12.40
C ALA A 52 16.53 7.22 11.08
N MET A 53 17.76 6.76 10.81
CA MET A 53 18.04 5.94 9.63
C MET A 53 17.24 4.64 9.63
N TYR A 54 17.17 3.95 10.78
CA TYR A 54 16.36 2.74 10.93
C TYR A 54 14.89 3.01 10.60
N ILE A 55 14.29 4.05 11.19
CA ILE A 55 12.88 4.40 10.94
C ILE A 55 12.65 4.80 9.47
N SER A 56 13.52 5.62 8.89
CA SER A 56 13.38 6.06 7.48
C SER A 56 13.40 4.88 6.50
N VAL A 57 14.28 3.89 6.72
CA VAL A 57 14.31 2.67 5.90
C VAL A 57 13.02 1.87 6.04
N HIS A 58 12.51 1.68 7.26
CA HIS A 58 11.29 0.91 7.49
C HIS A 58 10.06 1.60 6.91
N VAL A 59 9.99 2.93 7.02
CA VAL A 59 8.96 3.75 6.38
C VAL A 59 8.99 3.61 4.86
N ALA A 60 10.17 3.68 4.25
CA ALA A 60 10.31 3.53 2.80
C ALA A 60 9.88 2.13 2.32
N LEU A 61 10.28 1.07 3.04
CA LEU A 61 9.88 -0.30 2.73
C LEU A 61 8.37 -0.51 2.86
N ALA A 62 7.76 0.00 3.94
CA ALA A 62 6.32 -0.07 4.15
C ALA A 62 5.56 0.69 3.06
N GLY A 63 6.02 1.88 2.68
CA GLY A 63 5.46 2.65 1.57
C GLY A 63 5.54 1.90 0.23
N GLY A 64 6.67 1.26 -0.06
CA GLY A 64 6.84 0.43 -1.26
C GLY A 64 5.85 -0.75 -1.31
N ALA A 65 5.69 -1.47 -0.21
CA ALA A 65 4.76 -2.59 -0.10
C ALA A 65 3.30 -2.15 -0.28
N MET A 66 2.93 -0.96 0.23
CA MET A 66 1.59 -0.40 0.03
C MET A 66 1.31 -0.07 -1.44
N VAL A 67 2.27 0.54 -2.14
CA VAL A 67 2.14 0.84 -3.57
C VAL A 67 2.01 -0.44 -4.40
N GLU A 68 2.79 -1.46 -4.07
CA GLU A 68 2.72 -2.77 -4.74
C GLU A 68 1.37 -3.46 -4.52
N ALA A 69 0.84 -3.40 -3.29
CA ALA A 69 -0.50 -3.91 -2.98
C ALA A 69 -1.60 -3.18 -3.76
N GLY A 70 -1.52 -1.85 -3.87
CA GLY A 70 -2.46 -1.06 -4.67
C GLY A 70 -2.41 -1.42 -6.16
N ARG A 71 -1.22 -1.64 -6.71
CA ARG A 71 -1.04 -2.08 -8.10
C ARG A 71 -1.60 -3.48 -8.34
N ALA A 72 -1.31 -4.43 -7.44
CA ALA A 72 -1.86 -5.78 -7.53
C ALA A 72 -3.40 -5.77 -7.50
N ALA A 73 -4.01 -4.90 -6.69
CA ALA A 73 -5.46 -4.73 -6.67
C ALA A 73 -6.00 -4.24 -8.04
N SER A 74 -5.36 -3.25 -8.67
CA SER A 74 -5.70 -2.81 -10.03
C SER A 74 -5.57 -3.92 -11.07
N ASP A 75 -4.50 -4.72 -10.99
CA ASP A 75 -4.28 -5.83 -11.92
C ASP A 75 -5.35 -6.92 -11.77
N ILE A 76 -5.78 -7.22 -10.54
CA ILE A 76 -6.87 -8.17 -10.24
C ILE A 76 -8.19 -7.68 -10.82
N VAL A 77 -8.54 -6.40 -10.62
CA VAL A 77 -9.78 -5.83 -11.18
C VAL A 77 -9.77 -5.89 -12.70
N THR A 78 -8.66 -5.52 -13.32
CA THR A 78 -8.50 -5.59 -14.79
C THR A 78 -8.65 -7.03 -15.30
N ALA A 79 -8.04 -8.00 -14.62
CA ALA A 79 -8.15 -9.42 -15.00
C ALA A 79 -9.58 -9.94 -14.83
N TRP A 80 -10.29 -9.48 -13.80
CA TRP A 80 -11.70 -9.81 -13.59
C TRP A 80 -12.58 -9.25 -14.71
N GLU A 81 -12.46 -7.97 -15.06
CA GLU A 81 -13.21 -7.34 -16.15
C GLU A 81 -12.98 -8.04 -17.49
N GLN A 82 -11.73 -8.44 -17.79
CA GLN A 82 -11.42 -9.20 -19.00
C GLN A 82 -12.06 -10.59 -18.98
N THR A 83 -12.08 -11.25 -17.83
CA THR A 83 -12.71 -12.56 -17.66
C THR A 83 -14.22 -12.46 -17.82
N ASP A 84 -14.84 -11.45 -17.23
CA ASP A 84 -16.28 -11.21 -17.34
C ASP A 84 -16.69 -10.90 -18.79
N ALA A 85 -15.93 -10.06 -19.48
CA ALA A 85 -16.15 -9.76 -20.90
C ALA A 85 -16.02 -10.99 -21.82
N GLN A 86 -15.14 -11.94 -21.48
CA GLN A 86 -15.01 -13.21 -22.21
C GLN A 86 -16.15 -14.18 -21.91
N LEU A 87 -16.63 -14.22 -20.68
CA LEU A 87 -17.73 -15.09 -20.25
C LEU A 87 -19.08 -14.55 -20.70
N ASN A 88 -19.22 -13.23 -20.87
CA ASN A 88 -20.46 -12.58 -21.23
C ASN A 88 -20.28 -11.52 -22.36
N PRO A 89 -19.93 -11.94 -23.60
CA PRO A 89 -19.54 -11.05 -24.70
C PRO A 89 -20.68 -10.18 -25.28
N GLY A 90 -21.85 -10.13 -24.64
CA GLY A 90 -23.03 -9.39 -25.09
C GLY A 90 -23.85 -8.72 -23.97
N GLY A 91 -23.28 -8.52 -22.78
CA GLY A 91 -23.98 -7.90 -21.65
C GLY A 91 -24.07 -6.36 -21.79
N GLU A 92 -25.02 -5.87 -22.57
CA GLU A 92 -25.67 -4.60 -22.26
C GLU A 92 -26.59 -4.83 -21.04
N GLY A 93 -26.37 -4.09 -19.95
CA GLY A 93 -27.19 -4.14 -18.73
C GLY A 93 -26.64 -3.27 -17.62
#